data_AF-A0A2E3C9Q0-F1
#
_entry.id   AF-A0A2E3C9Q0-F1
#
_cell.length_a   1.000
_cell.length_b   1.000
_cell.length_c   1.000
_cell.angle_alpha   90.00
_cell.angle_beta   90.00
_cell.angle_gamma   90.00
#
_symmetry.space_group_name_H-M   'P 1'
#
loop_
_entity.id
_entity.type
_entity.pdbx_description
1 polymer ?
#
loop_
_entity_poly.entity_id
_entity_poly.type
_entity_poly.pdbx_seq_one_letter_code
_entity_poly.pdbx_strand_id
1 'polypeptide(L)'
;MTRPMGRIVAFAPERGGWEGPVGKLARKMQLLGNDVWWIHRDGTDKPVTEFHNDNESKIHRGAFEWRKLLNGARWLISAGPTLTSDNEELASWSAALTFAELEGTLNALVLSSSKENFTHIWSKIVPRIRQFHIVAITQQEIERISKYEEWNIPQNMEQLIDILNRIQKKTLVPHLIAREAKNSGWGINSHTYGISKIDQTGECDIGEWIGGFLHGLIQFGHGENATQKALKEANQ
;
A
#
# COMPACT_ATOMS: atom_id res chain seq x y z
N MET A 1 -23.10 -14.13 -6.02
CA MET A 1 -22.48 -14.18 -4.68
C MET A 1 -22.57 -12.78 -4.09
N THR A 2 -23.15 -12.61 -2.90
CA THR A 2 -23.25 -11.30 -2.22
C THR A 2 -21.90 -10.96 -1.62
N ARG A 3 -21.36 -9.78 -1.93
CA ARG A 3 -20.04 -9.40 -1.41
C ARG A 3 -20.15 -8.94 0.05
N PRO A 4 -19.22 -9.36 0.91
CA PRO A 4 -19.19 -8.98 2.32
C PRO A 4 -18.84 -7.49 2.50
N MET A 5 -19.42 -6.89 3.53
CA MET A 5 -19.16 -5.52 3.96
C MET A 5 -17.85 -5.44 4.73
N GLY A 6 -17.09 -4.38 4.52
CA GLY A 6 -15.82 -4.14 5.19
C GLY A 6 -14.63 -4.91 4.60
N ARG A 7 -14.83 -5.59 3.47
CA ARG A 7 -13.79 -6.40 2.82
C ARG A 7 -12.58 -5.57 2.38
N ILE A 8 -11.48 -6.27 2.19
CA ILE A 8 -10.22 -5.72 1.73
C ILE A 8 -10.05 -6.13 0.28
N VAL A 9 -9.83 -5.17 -0.60
CA VAL A 9 -9.76 -5.40 -2.03
C VAL A 9 -8.34 -5.12 -2.52
N ALA A 10 -7.70 -6.12 -3.10
CA ALA A 10 -6.37 -6.05 -3.65
C ALA A 10 -6.44 -5.92 -5.18
N PHE A 11 -5.72 -4.95 -5.73
CA PHE A 11 -5.67 -4.71 -7.16
C PHE A 11 -4.25 -4.37 -7.60
N ALA A 12 -3.67 -5.28 -8.39
CA ALA A 12 -2.37 -5.13 -9.04
C ALA A 12 -2.53 -5.55 -10.49
N PRO A 13 -2.91 -4.62 -11.39
CA PRO A 13 -3.18 -4.94 -12.77
C PRO A 13 -1.91 -5.21 -13.58
N GLU A 14 -0.71 -4.97 -13.05
CA GLU A 14 0.54 -5.34 -13.70
C GLU A 14 0.71 -6.86 -13.80
N ARG A 15 1.46 -7.30 -14.81
CA ARG A 15 1.82 -8.73 -14.93
C ARG A 15 2.65 -9.16 -13.73
N GLY A 16 2.26 -10.28 -13.11
CA GLY A 16 2.94 -10.78 -11.91
C GLY A 16 2.56 -10.04 -10.62
N GLY A 17 1.54 -9.17 -10.62
CA GLY A 17 1.10 -8.43 -9.44
C GLY A 17 0.79 -9.30 -8.21
N TRP A 18 0.37 -10.56 -8.43
CA TRP A 18 0.18 -11.55 -7.36
C TRP A 18 1.47 -11.93 -6.62
N GLU A 19 2.61 -12.02 -7.31
CA GLU A 19 3.91 -12.24 -6.66
C GLU A 19 4.56 -10.93 -6.20
N GLY A 20 3.99 -9.79 -6.60
CA GLY A 20 4.39 -8.47 -6.18
C GLY A 20 3.94 -8.09 -4.77
N PRO A 21 4.19 -6.83 -4.37
CA PRO A 21 3.90 -6.34 -3.02
C PRO A 21 2.43 -6.47 -2.62
N VAL A 22 1.51 -6.23 -3.56
CA VAL A 22 0.05 -6.30 -3.30
C VAL A 22 -0.36 -7.73 -2.97
N GLY A 23 0.10 -8.72 -3.75
CA GLY A 23 -0.26 -10.11 -3.48
C GLY A 23 0.40 -10.67 -2.22
N LYS A 24 1.62 -10.25 -1.87
CA LYS A 24 2.23 -10.59 -0.57
C LYS A 24 1.42 -10.01 0.61
N LEU A 25 1.01 -8.75 0.50
CA LEU A 25 0.14 -8.09 1.48
C LEU A 25 -1.21 -8.80 1.60
N ALA A 26 -1.87 -9.08 0.47
CA ALA A 26 -3.15 -9.77 0.42
C ALA A 26 -3.10 -11.16 1.07
N ARG A 27 -2.04 -11.93 0.78
CA ARG A 27 -1.80 -13.24 1.43
C ARG A 27 -1.63 -13.11 2.94
N LYS A 28 -0.81 -12.18 3.42
CA LYS A 28 -0.65 -11.97 4.87
C LYS A 28 -1.96 -11.58 5.54
N MET A 29 -2.73 -10.67 4.94
CA MET A 29 -4.04 -10.26 5.46
C MET A 29 -5.02 -11.43 5.53
N GLN A 30 -5.05 -12.28 4.50
CA GLN A 30 -5.89 -13.48 4.49
C GLN A 30 -5.46 -14.49 5.57
N LEU A 31 -4.15 -14.70 5.76
CA LEU A 31 -3.60 -15.56 6.82
C LEU A 31 -3.98 -15.06 8.22
N LEU A 32 -4.05 -13.74 8.41
CA LEU A 32 -4.49 -13.10 9.65
C LEU A 32 -6.03 -13.07 9.80
N GLY A 33 -6.76 -13.79 8.96
CA GLY A 33 -8.22 -13.97 9.06
C GLY A 33 -9.05 -12.82 8.50
N ASN A 34 -8.45 -11.91 7.72
CA ASN A 34 -9.21 -10.85 7.06
C ASN A 34 -9.87 -11.37 5.78
N ASP A 35 -11.01 -10.78 5.44
CA ASP A 35 -11.73 -11.06 4.21
C ASP A 35 -11.12 -10.27 3.04
N VAL A 36 -10.26 -10.95 2.28
CA VAL A 36 -9.47 -10.35 1.20
C VAL A 36 -9.97 -10.85 -0.15
N TRP A 37 -10.25 -9.92 -1.04
CA TRP A 37 -10.71 -10.15 -2.40
C TRP A 37 -9.67 -9.63 -3.38
N TRP A 38 -9.47 -10.37 -4.46
CA TRP A 38 -8.59 -9.99 -5.55
C TRP A 38 -9.40 -9.55 -6.76
N ILE A 39 -9.12 -8.35 -7.28
CA ILE A 39 -9.68 -7.90 -8.57
C ILE A 39 -8.79 -8.45 -9.69
N HIS A 40 -9.39 -9.29 -10.53
CA HIS A 40 -8.77 -9.87 -11.70
C HIS A 40 -8.68 -8.88 -12.86
N ARG A 41 -7.76 -9.16 -13.79
CA ARG A 41 -7.50 -8.33 -14.97
C ARG A 41 -8.67 -8.29 -15.96
N ASP A 42 -9.64 -9.21 -15.83
CA ASP A 42 -10.86 -9.30 -16.63
C ASP A 42 -12.05 -8.51 -16.04
N GLY A 43 -11.86 -7.79 -14.94
CA GLY A 43 -12.91 -7.02 -14.28
C GLY A 43 -13.78 -7.82 -13.31
N THR A 44 -13.47 -9.10 -13.06
CA THR A 44 -14.10 -9.89 -12.01
C THR A 44 -13.32 -9.78 -10.68
N ASP A 45 -13.95 -10.14 -9.57
CA ASP A 45 -13.28 -10.27 -8.27
C ASP A 45 -13.69 -11.56 -7.56
N LYS A 46 -12.74 -12.14 -6.81
CA LYS A 46 -12.96 -13.35 -6.02
C LYS A 46 -12.26 -13.24 -4.67
N PRO A 47 -12.76 -13.94 -3.64
CA PRO A 47 -11.98 -14.16 -2.42
C PRO A 47 -10.61 -14.74 -2.77
N VAL A 48 -9.56 -14.31 -2.06
CA VAL A 48 -8.19 -14.81 -2.25
C VAL A 48 -8.09 -16.33 -2.07
N THR A 49 -8.99 -16.94 -1.26
CA THR A 49 -9.07 -18.39 -1.09
C THR A 49 -9.51 -19.15 -2.34
N GLU A 50 -10.20 -18.48 -3.25
CA GLU A 50 -10.68 -19.02 -4.54
C GLU A 50 -9.88 -18.45 -5.72
N PHE A 51 -8.79 -17.72 -5.43
CA PHE A 51 -7.97 -17.10 -6.43
C PHE A 51 -7.16 -18.17 -7.19
N HIS A 52 -7.31 -18.15 -8.51
CA HIS A 52 -6.42 -18.84 -9.42
C HIS A 52 -5.65 -17.78 -10.22
N ASN A 53 -4.33 -17.94 -10.25
CA ASN A 53 -3.43 -17.00 -10.90
C ASN A 53 -3.56 -17.11 -12.42
N ASP A 54 -4.47 -16.33 -13.00
CA ASP A 54 -4.65 -16.19 -14.46
C ASP A 54 -4.10 -14.83 -14.93
N ASN A 55 -2.78 -14.66 -14.75
CA ASN A 55 -2.07 -13.41 -15.02
C ASN A 55 -1.80 -13.12 -16.51
N GLU A 56 -2.29 -13.96 -17.42
CA GLU A 56 -1.99 -13.81 -18.86
C GLU A 56 -3.01 -12.97 -19.64
N SER A 57 -4.19 -12.71 -19.06
CA SER A 57 -5.23 -11.96 -19.77
C SER A 57 -4.85 -10.48 -19.98
N LYS A 58 -5.12 -9.97 -21.20
CA LYS A 58 -5.00 -8.53 -21.47
C LYS A 58 -6.05 -7.78 -20.65
N ILE A 59 -5.65 -6.65 -20.08
CA ILE A 59 -6.58 -5.80 -19.37
C ILE A 59 -7.33 -4.91 -20.36
N HIS A 60 -8.61 -4.71 -20.09
CA HIS A 60 -9.45 -3.74 -20.80
C HIS A 60 -10.12 -2.85 -19.77
N ARG A 61 -9.82 -1.55 -19.76
CA ARG A 61 -10.36 -0.63 -18.74
C ARG A 61 -11.88 -0.60 -18.65
N GLY A 62 -12.57 -0.94 -19.75
CA GLY A 62 -14.03 -1.02 -19.82
C GLY A 62 -14.65 -2.27 -19.18
N ALA A 63 -13.84 -3.26 -18.78
CA ALA A 63 -14.33 -4.49 -18.15
C ALA A 63 -14.70 -4.30 -16.66
N PHE A 64 -14.23 -3.22 -16.05
CA PHE A 64 -14.36 -3.00 -14.61
C PHE A 64 -15.63 -2.20 -14.27
N GLU A 65 -16.60 -2.88 -13.67
CA GLU A 65 -17.71 -2.20 -12.98
C GLU A 65 -17.24 -1.73 -11.59
N TRP A 66 -16.39 -0.69 -11.54
CA TRP A 66 -15.72 -0.24 -10.31
C TRP A 66 -16.65 -0.02 -9.12
N ARG A 67 -17.80 0.60 -9.36
CA ARG A 67 -18.82 0.80 -8.34
C ARG A 67 -19.25 -0.52 -7.70
N LYS A 68 -19.45 -1.56 -8.50
CA LYS A 68 -19.82 -2.90 -8.01
C LYS A 68 -18.66 -3.61 -7.33
N LEU A 69 -17.43 -3.46 -7.86
CA LEU A 69 -16.22 -4.05 -7.31
C LEU A 69 -15.83 -3.47 -5.94
N LEU A 70 -16.05 -2.17 -5.74
CA LEU A 70 -15.68 -1.45 -4.52
C LEU A 70 -16.84 -1.23 -3.54
N ASN A 71 -18.09 -1.50 -3.92
CA ASN A 71 -19.23 -1.36 -3.02
C ASN A 71 -19.02 -2.17 -1.73
N GLY A 72 -19.01 -1.47 -0.60
CA GLY A 72 -18.83 -2.04 0.73
C GLY A 72 -17.39 -2.46 1.05
N ALA A 73 -16.42 -2.19 0.18
CA ALA A 73 -15.01 -2.39 0.48
C ALA A 73 -14.53 -1.34 1.50
N ARG A 74 -13.75 -1.77 2.49
CA ARG A 74 -13.11 -0.85 3.43
C ARG A 74 -11.78 -0.34 2.91
N TRP A 75 -11.02 -1.22 2.26
CA TRP A 75 -9.68 -0.93 1.78
C TRP A 75 -9.51 -1.33 0.31
N LEU A 76 -8.83 -0.47 -0.45
CA LEU A 76 -8.24 -0.78 -1.75
C LEU A 76 -6.72 -0.75 -1.61
N ILE A 77 -6.06 -1.86 -1.95
CA ILE A 77 -4.60 -1.99 -1.90
C ILE A 77 -4.05 -1.98 -3.33
N SER A 78 -3.02 -1.17 -3.55
CA SER A 78 -2.26 -1.12 -4.80
C SER A 78 -0.75 -0.92 -4.53
N ALA A 79 0.08 -0.96 -5.58
CA ALA A 79 1.51 -0.73 -5.44
C ALA A 79 2.10 0.06 -6.62
N GLY A 80 3.30 0.61 -6.42
CA GLY A 80 3.99 1.41 -7.44
C GLY A 80 4.37 0.67 -8.74
N PRO A 81 4.64 -0.66 -8.77
CA PRO A 81 4.88 -1.37 -10.03
C PRO A 81 3.79 -1.17 -11.08
N THR A 82 2.52 -1.10 -10.66
CA THR A 82 1.37 -0.74 -11.52
C THR A 82 1.57 0.57 -12.29
N LEU A 83 2.36 1.50 -11.76
CA LEU A 83 2.58 2.82 -12.38
C LEU A 83 3.64 2.79 -13.48
N THR A 84 4.36 1.68 -13.64
CA THR A 84 5.31 1.47 -14.74
C THR A 84 4.72 0.67 -15.90
N SER A 85 3.47 0.24 -15.74
CA SER A 85 2.72 -0.55 -16.69
C SER A 85 2.24 0.21 -17.93
N ASP A 86 1.60 -0.54 -18.84
CA ASP A 86 0.94 0.02 -20.00
C ASP A 86 -0.22 0.99 -19.65
N ASN A 87 -0.71 1.69 -20.67
CA ASN A 87 -1.73 2.73 -20.51
C ASN A 87 -3.08 2.17 -20.03
N GLU A 88 -3.43 0.92 -20.34
CA GLU A 88 -4.70 0.32 -19.91
C GLU A 88 -4.65 -0.07 -18.43
N GLU A 89 -3.53 -0.65 -17.98
CA GLU A 89 -3.26 -0.96 -16.58
C GLU A 89 -3.26 0.33 -15.73
N LEU A 90 -2.57 1.38 -16.21
CA LEU A 90 -2.53 2.69 -15.53
C LEU A 90 -3.91 3.38 -15.49
N ALA A 91 -4.67 3.31 -16.58
CA ALA A 91 -6.02 3.86 -16.63
C ALA A 91 -6.97 3.13 -15.67
N SER A 92 -6.85 1.80 -15.60
CA SER A 92 -7.64 0.96 -14.69
C SER A 92 -7.33 1.28 -13.22
N TRP A 93 -6.03 1.38 -12.87
CA TRP A 93 -5.61 1.84 -11.54
C TRP A 93 -6.11 3.24 -11.20
N SER A 94 -6.03 4.16 -12.16
CA SER A 94 -6.53 5.52 -11.98
C SER A 94 -8.03 5.57 -11.71
N ALA A 95 -8.81 4.74 -12.40
CA ALA A 95 -10.24 4.62 -12.20
C ALA A 95 -10.55 3.99 -10.84
N ALA A 96 -9.84 2.93 -10.46
CA ALA A 96 -9.99 2.27 -9.16
C ALA A 96 -9.84 3.26 -8.00
N LEU A 97 -8.81 4.12 -8.02
CA LEU A 97 -8.63 5.16 -6.99
C LEU A 97 -9.78 6.18 -6.94
N THR A 98 -10.25 6.60 -8.11
CA THR A 98 -11.36 7.58 -8.20
C THR A 98 -12.64 7.01 -7.62
N PHE A 99 -12.96 5.75 -7.97
CA PHE A 99 -14.14 5.09 -7.44
C PHE A 99 -13.98 4.70 -5.96
N ALA A 100 -12.77 4.38 -5.51
CA ALA A 100 -12.51 4.13 -4.09
C ALA A 100 -12.87 5.36 -3.26
N GLU A 101 -12.47 6.55 -3.70
CA GLU A 101 -12.84 7.81 -3.04
C GLU A 101 -14.36 8.03 -3.03
N LEU A 102 -15.05 7.79 -4.15
CA LEU A 102 -16.51 7.93 -4.26
C LEU A 102 -17.28 6.95 -3.36
N GLU A 103 -16.79 5.73 -3.20
CA GLU A 103 -17.42 4.68 -2.39
C GLU A 103 -16.97 4.71 -0.91
N GLY A 104 -16.15 5.69 -0.52
CA GLY A 104 -15.61 5.80 0.85
C GLY A 104 -14.61 4.70 1.22
N THR A 105 -14.03 4.04 0.21
CA THR A 105 -12.99 3.01 0.36
C THR A 105 -11.63 3.68 0.61
N LEU A 106 -10.93 3.25 1.65
CA LEU A 106 -9.61 3.78 2.00
C LEU A 106 -8.52 3.18 1.10
N ASN A 107 -7.61 4.00 0.58
CA ASN A 107 -6.54 3.52 -0.29
C ASN A 107 -5.23 3.27 0.50
N ALA A 108 -4.61 2.12 0.28
CA ALA A 108 -3.27 1.79 0.74
C ALA A 108 -2.34 1.56 -0.46
N LEU A 109 -1.16 2.17 -0.43
CA LEU A 109 -0.15 2.07 -1.49
C LEU A 109 1.17 1.55 -0.92
N VAL A 110 1.72 0.50 -1.54
CA VAL A 110 3.12 0.10 -1.32
C VAL A 110 3.97 0.67 -2.45
N LEU A 111 4.88 1.61 -2.17
CA LEU A 111 5.61 2.32 -3.22
C LEU A 111 6.46 1.38 -4.07
N SER A 112 7.24 0.49 -3.45
CA SER A 112 7.98 -0.60 -4.10
C SER A 112 8.64 -0.21 -5.44
N SER A 113 9.56 0.74 -5.37
CA SER A 113 10.29 1.27 -6.51
C SER A 113 11.74 0.77 -6.55
N SER A 114 12.25 0.58 -7.77
CA SER A 114 13.68 0.47 -8.04
C SER A 114 14.30 1.87 -8.21
N LYS A 115 15.62 1.95 -8.30
CA LYS A 115 16.31 3.22 -8.53
C LYS A 115 15.94 3.82 -9.90
N GLU A 116 15.77 2.96 -10.90
CA GLU A 116 15.54 3.31 -12.30
C GLU A 116 14.12 3.84 -12.52
N ASN A 117 13.14 3.28 -11.81
CA ASN A 117 11.74 3.63 -11.99
C ASN A 117 11.18 4.60 -10.94
N PHE A 118 11.92 4.91 -9.87
CA PHE A 118 11.46 5.77 -8.77
C PHE A 118 10.87 7.10 -9.27
N THR A 119 11.60 7.88 -10.05
CA THR A 119 11.12 9.21 -10.52
C THR A 119 9.84 9.09 -11.34
N HIS A 120 9.74 8.05 -12.15
CA HIS A 120 8.55 7.78 -12.95
C HIS A 120 7.34 7.45 -12.08
N ILE A 121 7.52 6.55 -11.10
CA ILE A 121 6.48 6.17 -10.14
C ILE A 121 6.06 7.37 -9.28
N TRP A 122 7.04 8.08 -8.70
CA TRP A 122 6.80 9.21 -7.79
C TRP A 122 6.05 10.36 -8.47
N SER A 123 6.44 10.73 -9.71
CA SER A 123 5.75 11.78 -10.47
C SER A 123 4.28 11.47 -10.79
N LYS A 124 3.90 10.18 -10.83
CA LYS A 124 2.51 9.74 -10.99
C LYS A 124 1.72 9.71 -9.68
N ILE A 125 2.39 9.46 -8.56
CA ILE A 125 1.78 9.40 -7.22
C ILE A 125 1.53 10.79 -6.66
N VAL A 126 2.52 11.70 -6.74
CA VAL A 126 2.48 13.03 -6.10
C VAL A 126 1.17 13.80 -6.39
N PRO A 127 0.66 13.87 -7.63
CA PRO A 127 -0.59 14.58 -7.93
C PRO A 127 -1.82 13.99 -7.23
N ARG A 128 -1.77 12.72 -6.84
CA ARG A 128 -2.86 11.95 -6.25
C ARG A 128 -2.58 11.54 -4.81
N ILE A 129 -1.48 12.00 -4.22
CA ILE A 129 -0.94 11.43 -2.98
C ILE A 129 -1.93 11.52 -1.81
N ARG A 130 -2.81 12.52 -1.84
CA ARG A 130 -3.87 12.75 -0.85
C ARG A 130 -5.04 11.77 -0.93
N GLN A 131 -5.16 10.99 -2.01
CA GLN A 131 -6.15 9.91 -2.11
C GLN A 131 -5.73 8.70 -1.27
N PHE A 132 -4.45 8.60 -0.88
CA PHE A 132 -3.93 7.51 -0.07
C PHE A 132 -4.07 7.79 1.43
N HIS A 133 -4.55 6.77 2.14
CA HIS A 133 -4.64 6.76 3.59
C HIS A 133 -3.39 6.16 4.23
N ILE A 134 -2.79 5.18 3.53
CA ILE A 134 -1.50 4.59 3.89
C ILE A 134 -0.58 4.67 2.67
N VAL A 135 0.64 5.17 2.87
CA VAL A 135 1.74 5.02 1.92
C VAL A 135 2.89 4.33 2.63
N ALA A 136 3.27 3.16 2.12
CA ALA A 136 4.36 2.37 2.64
C ALA A 136 5.61 2.53 1.77
N ILE A 137 6.74 2.83 2.41
CA ILE A 137 8.01 3.09 1.77
C ILE A 137 9.17 2.37 2.47
N THR A 138 10.29 2.18 1.77
CA THR A 138 11.53 1.70 2.38
C THR A 138 12.47 2.86 2.73
N GLN A 139 13.50 2.58 3.53
CA GLN A 139 14.61 3.51 3.74
C GLN A 139 15.18 4.06 2.43
N GLN A 140 15.44 3.18 1.44
CA GLN A 140 16.00 3.61 0.16
C GLN A 140 15.06 4.56 -0.58
N GLU A 141 13.75 4.43 -0.38
CA GLU A 141 12.76 5.33 -0.97
C GLU A 141 12.72 6.67 -0.25
N ILE A 142 12.91 6.71 1.06
CA ILE A 142 13.13 7.97 1.79
C ILE A 142 14.35 8.71 1.21
N GLU A 143 15.48 8.02 1.04
CA GLU A 143 16.69 8.60 0.46
C GLU A 143 16.47 9.15 -0.96
N ARG A 144 15.69 8.43 -1.78
CA ARG A 144 15.33 8.86 -3.13
C ARG A 144 14.39 10.06 -3.13
N ILE A 145 13.40 10.10 -2.23
CA ILE A 145 12.53 11.27 -2.05
C ILE A 145 13.37 12.47 -1.62
N SER A 146 14.26 12.32 -0.64
CA SER A 146 15.17 13.39 -0.22
C SER A 146 16.00 13.91 -1.38
N LYS A 147 16.57 13.02 -2.21
CA LYS A 147 17.33 13.43 -3.38
C LYS A 147 16.46 14.15 -4.42
N TYR A 148 15.26 13.66 -4.67
CA TYR A 148 14.32 14.24 -5.64
C TYR A 148 13.85 15.63 -5.20
N GLU A 149 13.65 15.83 -3.90
CA GLU A 149 13.21 17.09 -3.29
C GLU A 149 14.38 18.04 -2.93
N GLU A 150 15.62 17.68 -3.30
CA GLU A 150 16.84 18.42 -3.01
C GLU A 150 17.08 18.66 -1.50
N TRP A 151 16.76 17.66 -0.67
CA TRP A 151 17.04 17.65 0.77
C TRP A 151 18.32 16.87 1.09
N ASN A 152 18.85 17.10 2.30
CA ASN A 152 19.92 16.28 2.84
C ASN A 152 19.46 14.82 2.97
N ILE A 153 20.32 13.90 2.52
CA ILE A 153 20.10 12.46 2.69
C ILE A 153 20.29 12.12 4.18
N PRO A 154 19.35 11.41 4.82
CA PRO A 154 19.46 11.11 6.25
C PRO A 154 20.69 10.23 6.52
N GLN A 155 21.51 10.61 7.49
CA GLN A 155 22.71 9.87 7.88
C GLN A 155 22.52 9.04 9.15
N ASN A 156 21.44 9.28 9.89
CA ASN A 156 21.12 8.59 11.14
C ASN A 156 19.59 8.50 11.33
N MET A 157 19.18 7.78 12.38
CA MET A 157 17.78 7.51 12.66
C MET A 157 16.95 8.78 12.93
N GLU A 158 17.51 9.75 13.66
CA GLU A 158 16.82 11.00 13.98
C GLU A 158 16.50 11.79 12.72
N GLN A 159 17.50 11.98 11.84
CA GLN A 159 17.31 12.63 10.55
C GLN A 159 16.33 11.87 9.65
N LEU A 160 16.34 10.54 9.71
CA LEU A 160 15.39 9.72 8.96
C LEU A 160 13.95 9.97 9.43
N ILE A 161 13.72 9.98 10.74
CA ILE A 161 12.41 10.28 11.35
C ILE A 161 11.96 11.69 10.96
N ASP A 162 12.86 12.68 11.00
CA ASP A 162 12.55 14.06 10.62
C ASP A 162 12.14 14.17 9.16
N ILE A 163 12.85 13.49 8.25
CA ILE A 163 12.51 13.46 6.84
C ILE A 163 11.18 12.76 6.62
N LEU A 164 10.95 11.60 7.25
CA LEU A 164 9.69 10.88 7.15
C LEU A 164 8.51 11.76 7.61
N ASN A 165 8.67 12.44 8.75
CA ASN A 165 7.69 13.39 9.28
C ASN A 165 7.48 14.59 8.34
N ARG A 166 8.55 15.08 7.70
CA ARG A 166 8.47 16.15 6.70
C ARG A 166 7.69 15.70 5.46
N ILE A 167 7.93 14.48 4.96
CA ILE A 167 7.18 13.91 3.83
C ILE A 167 5.71 13.82 4.23
N GLN A 168 5.39 13.21 5.37
CA GLN A 168 4.01 13.06 5.85
C GLN A 168 3.28 14.40 5.94
N LYS A 169 3.91 15.42 6.52
CA LYS A 169 3.33 16.78 6.64
C LYS A 169 3.14 17.46 5.29
N LYS A 170 4.04 17.26 4.33
CA LYS A 170 3.92 17.82 2.98
C LYS A 170 2.82 17.13 2.16
N THR A 171 2.71 15.80 2.29
CA THR A 171 1.77 15.00 1.51
C THR A 171 0.38 14.92 2.14
N LEU A 172 0.29 15.13 3.46
CA LEU A 172 -0.91 14.98 4.29
C LEU A 172 -1.49 13.56 4.27
N VAL A 173 -0.68 12.56 3.94
CA VAL A 173 -1.08 11.16 4.04
C VAL A 173 -1.29 10.80 5.52
N PRO A 174 -2.44 10.25 5.93
CA PRO A 174 -2.74 9.92 7.32
C PRO A 174 -1.70 9.01 7.99
N HIS A 175 -1.17 8.02 7.26
CA HIS A 175 -0.10 7.13 7.72
C HIS A 175 0.97 6.98 6.63
N LEU A 176 2.14 7.58 6.87
CA LEU A 176 3.33 7.35 6.08
C LEU A 176 4.25 6.40 6.85
N ILE A 177 4.24 5.14 6.44
CA ILE A 177 4.93 4.07 7.13
C ILE A 177 6.20 3.68 6.37
N ALA A 178 7.29 3.54 7.10
CA ALA A 178 8.59 3.20 6.57
C ALA A 178 9.20 2.02 7.33
N ARG A 179 10.02 1.24 6.62
CA ARG A 179 10.87 0.23 7.24
C ARG A 179 12.25 0.18 6.60
N GLU A 180 13.20 -0.33 7.35
CA GLU A 180 14.47 -0.72 6.79
C GLU A 180 14.29 -1.95 5.88
N ALA A 181 14.96 -1.97 4.72
CA ALA A 181 14.86 -3.10 3.79
C ALA A 181 15.69 -4.32 4.20
N LYS A 182 16.47 -4.24 5.28
CA LYS A 182 17.30 -5.35 5.77
C LYS A 182 16.52 -6.23 6.74
N ASN A 183 16.84 -7.53 6.75
CA ASN A 183 16.32 -8.48 7.73
C ASN A 183 16.54 -7.95 9.15
N SER A 184 15.47 -7.85 9.93
CA SER A 184 15.52 -7.39 11.33
C SER A 184 15.88 -5.92 11.56
N GLY A 185 15.51 -5.02 10.65
CA GLY A 185 15.70 -3.56 10.82
C GLY A 185 14.51 -2.85 11.50
N TRP A 186 14.49 -1.52 11.50
CA TRP A 186 13.45 -0.73 12.18
C TRP A 186 12.15 -0.57 11.38
N GLY A 187 11.07 -0.19 12.07
CA GLY A 187 9.78 0.19 11.49
C GLY A 187 9.26 1.48 12.12
N ILE A 188 8.88 2.46 11.31
CA ILE A 188 8.39 3.78 11.78
C ILE A 188 7.11 4.12 11.02
N ASN A 189 6.11 4.63 11.73
CA ASN A 189 4.96 5.28 11.12
C ASN A 189 4.93 6.74 11.54
N SER A 190 5.01 7.66 10.57
CA SER A 190 4.62 9.04 10.76
C SER A 190 3.14 9.17 10.44
N HIS A 191 2.35 9.62 11.41
CA HIS A 191 0.89 9.66 11.27
C HIS A 191 0.30 10.94 11.86
N THR A 192 -0.98 11.19 11.58
CA THR A 192 -1.69 12.42 12.01
C THR A 192 -1.59 12.70 13.52
N TYR A 193 -1.44 11.65 14.34
CA TYR A 193 -1.37 11.76 15.80
C TYR A 193 0.06 11.76 16.38
N GLY A 194 1.11 11.68 15.54
CA GLY A 194 2.49 11.65 16.00
C GLY A 194 3.36 10.66 15.25
N ILE A 195 4.33 10.07 15.96
CA ILE A 195 5.28 9.13 15.40
C ILE A 195 5.27 7.88 16.27
N SER A 196 5.01 6.73 15.66
CA SER A 196 5.14 5.42 16.30
C SER A 196 6.37 4.70 15.73
N LYS A 197 7.09 3.93 16.55
CA LYS A 197 8.29 3.22 16.11
C LYS A 197 8.50 1.88 16.80
N ILE A 198 9.23 1.01 16.12
CA ILE A 198 9.74 -0.27 16.62
C ILE A 198 11.18 -0.45 16.12
N ASP A 199 12.03 -1.03 16.96
CA ASP A 199 13.47 -1.14 16.66
C ASP A 199 13.79 -2.37 15.81
N GLN A 200 12.88 -3.34 15.74
CA GLN A 200 13.03 -4.58 15.00
C GLN A 200 11.76 -4.86 14.19
N THR A 201 11.95 -5.36 12.98
CA THR A 201 10.92 -5.81 12.05
C THR A 201 11.19 -7.28 11.74
N GLY A 202 10.17 -8.08 11.48
CA GLY A 202 10.40 -9.49 11.11
C GLY A 202 11.17 -9.64 9.78
N GLU A 203 11.66 -10.84 9.49
CA GLU A 203 12.30 -11.20 8.21
C GLU A 203 11.26 -11.43 7.10
N CYS A 204 10.42 -10.43 6.83
CA CYS A 204 9.36 -10.51 5.82
C CYS A 204 9.52 -9.42 4.75
N ASP A 205 8.85 -9.58 3.61
CA ASP A 205 8.78 -8.55 2.56
C ASP A 205 7.96 -7.33 3.02
N ILE A 206 8.14 -6.17 2.38
CA ILE A 206 7.38 -4.95 2.75
C ILE A 206 5.89 -5.15 2.55
N GLY A 207 5.46 -5.84 1.49
CA GLY A 207 4.04 -6.15 1.30
C GLY A 207 3.48 -6.96 2.46
N GLU A 208 4.19 -8.01 2.88
CA GLU A 208 3.80 -8.85 4.01
C GLU A 208 3.75 -8.06 5.32
N TRP A 209 4.81 -7.31 5.64
CA TRP A 209 4.86 -6.50 6.87
C TRP A 209 3.74 -5.46 6.94
N ILE A 210 3.44 -4.80 5.82
CA ILE A 210 2.34 -3.84 5.74
C ILE A 210 0.98 -4.53 5.87
N GLY A 211 0.86 -5.80 5.46
CA GLY A 211 -0.29 -6.63 5.78
C GLY A 211 -0.49 -6.72 7.28
N GLY A 212 0.52 -7.16 8.03
CA GLY A 212 0.42 -7.22 9.50
C GLY A 212 0.10 -5.85 10.14
N PHE A 213 0.70 -4.77 9.65
CA PHE A 213 0.39 -3.42 10.12
C PHE A 213 -1.07 -3.02 9.84
N LEU A 214 -1.57 -3.26 8.63
CA LEU A 214 -2.94 -2.93 8.23
C LEU A 214 -3.96 -3.73 9.04
N HIS A 215 -3.68 -5.01 9.29
CA HIS A 215 -4.47 -5.84 10.20
C HIS A 215 -4.53 -5.23 11.60
N GLY A 216 -3.39 -4.85 12.15
CA GLY A 216 -3.32 -4.17 13.45
C GLY A 216 -4.10 -2.86 13.47
N LEU A 217 -4.05 -2.05 12.41
CA LEU A 217 -4.87 -0.82 12.32
C LEU A 217 -6.37 -1.12 12.30
N ILE A 218 -6.79 -2.18 11.61
CA ILE A 218 -8.19 -2.61 11.58
C ILE A 218 -8.67 -3.02 12.99
N GLN A 219 -7.81 -3.70 13.75
CA GLN A 219 -8.13 -4.14 15.12
C GLN A 219 -8.09 -3.03 16.15
N PHE A 220 -7.06 -2.17 16.12
CA PHE A 220 -6.78 -1.23 17.20
C PHE A 220 -7.22 0.20 16.90
N GLY A 221 -7.42 0.56 15.62
CA GLY A 221 -7.76 1.90 15.17
C GLY A 221 -6.53 2.77 14.81
N HIS A 222 -6.75 4.08 14.67
CA HIS A 222 -5.78 5.01 14.07
C HIS A 222 -5.06 5.95 15.06
N GLY A 223 -5.44 5.96 16.33
CA GLY A 223 -4.82 6.83 17.35
C GLY A 223 -3.35 6.47 17.63
N GLU A 224 -2.66 7.30 18.41
CA GLU A 224 -1.24 7.11 18.76
C GLU A 224 -0.96 5.72 19.37
N ASN A 225 -1.65 5.38 20.47
CA ASN A 225 -1.52 4.07 21.11
C ASN A 225 -1.91 2.91 20.20
N ALA A 226 -2.92 3.10 19.34
CA ALA A 226 -3.39 2.08 18.41
C ALA A 226 -2.36 1.81 17.30
N THR A 227 -1.76 2.87 16.78
CA THR A 227 -0.73 2.80 15.75
C THR A 227 0.53 2.10 16.28
N GLN A 228 0.91 2.38 17.52
CA GLN A 228 2.03 1.69 18.17
C GLN A 228 1.75 0.18 18.36
N LYS A 229 0.51 -0.20 18.66
CA LYS A 229 0.10 -1.62 18.70
C LYS A 229 0.10 -2.25 17.31
N ALA A 230 -0.40 -1.54 16.30
CA ALA A 230 -0.40 -2.02 14.92
C ALA A 230 1.02 -2.27 14.38
N LEU A 231 2.00 -1.42 14.73
CA LEU A 231 3.40 -1.67 14.41
C LEU A 231 3.95 -2.94 15.08
N LYS A 232 3.56 -3.22 16.33
CA LYS A 232 3.96 -4.46 17.01
C LYS A 232 3.30 -5.69 16.37
N GLU A 233 2.05 -5.56 15.94
CA GLU A 233 1.31 -6.61 15.22
C GLU A 233 1.94 -6.95 13.88
N ALA A 234 2.51 -5.95 13.19
CA ALA A 234 3.21 -6.13 11.92
C ALA A 234 4.38 -7.14 11.97
N ASN A 235 4.88 -7.45 13.18
CA ASN A 235 6.00 -8.36 13.41
C ASN A 235 5.60 -9.78 13.81
N GLN A 236 4.31 -10.07 14.00
CA GLN A 236 3.79 -11.41 14.28
C GLN A 236 3.47 -12.15 12.98
#